data_AF-A0A966DBG9-F1
#
_entry.id   AF-A0A966DBG9-F1
#
_cell.length_a   1.000
_cell.length_b   1.000
_cell.length_c   1.000
_cell.angle_alpha   90.00
_cell.angle_beta   90.00
_cell.angle_gamma   90.00
#
_symmetry.space_group_name_H-M   'P 1'
#
loop_
_entity.id
_entity.type
_entity.pdbx_description
1 polymer ?
#
loop_
_entity_poly.entity_id
_entity_poly.type
_entity_poly.pdbx_seq_one_letter_code
_entity_poly.pdbx_strand_id
1 'polypeptide(L)' 'AGELKAYIQLCLAMSQLAKMVRTASPKPQQTDNEKYAMRCWMLRLGFIGDEFATAREILLRNMEGNASWRNK' A
#
# COMPACT_ATOMS: atom_id res chain seq x y z
N ALA A 1 -19.17 -3.12 3.60
CA ALA A 1 -18.73 -4.53 3.61
C ALA A 1 -17.28 -4.75 3.14
N GLY A 2 -16.72 -3.89 2.26
CA GLY A 2 -15.36 -4.06 1.73
C GLY A 2 -14.20 -3.63 2.65
N GLU A 3 -14.45 -2.76 3.65
CA GLU A 3 -13.37 -2.18 4.48
C GLU A 3 -12.70 -3.19 5.40
N LEU A 4 -13.49 -3.97 6.13
CA LEU A 4 -12.95 -5.02 7.00
C LEU A 4 -12.10 -6.02 6.21
N LYS A 5 -12.58 -6.41 5.02
CA LYS A 5 -11.84 -7.30 4.11
C LYS A 5 -10.52 -6.67 3.66
N ALA A 6 -10.50 -5.39 3.29
CA ALA A 6 -9.29 -4.69 2.88
C ALA A 6 -8.25 -4.62 4.01
N TYR A 7 -8.68 -4.35 5.25
CA TYR A 7 -7.77 -4.34 6.40
C TYR A 7 -7.22 -5.73 6.73
N ILE A 8 -8.05 -6.78 6.67
CA ILE A 8 -7.59 -8.16 6.87
C ILE A 8 -6.56 -8.54 5.79
N GLN A 9 -6.84 -8.23 4.52
CA GLN A 9 -5.90 -8.48 3.42
C GLN A 9 -4.56 -7.75 3.63
N LEU A 10 -4.61 -6.51 4.12
CA LEU A 10 -3.40 -5.74 4.42
C LEU A 10 -2.56 -6.41 5.52
N CYS A 11 -3.18 -6.79 6.64
CA CYS A 11 -2.49 -7.45 7.76
C CYS A 11 -1.84 -8.78 7.33
N LEU A 12 -2.55 -9.57 6.53
CA LEU A 12 -2.03 -10.83 6.00
C LEU A 12 -0.86 -10.60 5.05
N ALA A 13 -0.97 -9.66 4.12
CA ALA A 13 0.09 -9.35 3.17
C ALA A 13 1.34 -8.78 3.86
N MET A 14 1.16 -7.91 4.87
CA MET A 14 2.26 -7.39 5.69
C MET A 14 2.98 -8.52 6.44
N SER A 15 2.22 -9.42 7.05
CA SER A 15 2.77 -10.58 7.76
C SER A 15 3.55 -11.50 6.81
N GLN A 16 3.05 -11.68 5.58
CA GLN A 16 3.76 -12.46 4.56
C GLN A 16 5.05 -11.76 4.11
N LEU A 17 4.99 -10.45 3.83
CA LEU A 17 6.18 -9.68 3.46
C LEU A 17 7.23 -9.74 4.57
N ALA A 18 6.83 -9.59 5.84
CA ALA A 18 7.73 -9.67 6.99
C ALA A 18 8.47 -11.02 7.08
N LYS A 19 7.79 -12.14 6.73
CA LYS A 19 8.42 -13.46 6.66
C LYS A 19 9.39 -13.60 5.48
N MET A 20 9.12 -12.93 4.36
CA MET A 20 9.93 -13.03 3.15
C MET A 20 11.18 -12.14 3.17
N VAL A 21 11.11 -10.97 3.80
CA VAL A 21 12.22 -10.00 3.80
C VAL A 21 13.26 -10.36 4.87
N ARG A 22 14.54 -10.38 4.48
CA ARG A 22 15.65 -10.67 5.41
C ARG A 22 16.01 -9.49 6.30
N THR A 23 15.81 -8.27 5.82
CA THR A 23 16.23 -7.03 6.47
C THR A 23 15.29 -5.88 6.12
N ALA A 24 15.09 -4.95 7.06
CA ALA A 24 14.42 -3.68 6.80
C ALA A 24 15.46 -2.57 6.55
N SER A 25 15.16 -1.64 5.63
CA SER A 25 16.01 -0.47 5.42
C SER A 25 15.73 0.57 6.50
N PRO A 26 16.77 1.17 7.13
CA PRO A 26 16.61 2.26 8.08
C PRO A 26 16.42 3.62 7.40
N LYS A 27 16.63 3.71 6.08
CA LYS A 27 16.50 4.97 5.34
C LYS A 27 15.05 5.46 5.41
N PRO A 28 14.80 6.73 5.73
CA PRO A 28 13.46 7.28 5.71
C PRO A 28 12.90 7.21 4.29
N GLN A 29 11.64 6.81 4.19
CA GLN A 29 10.94 6.75 2.91
C GLN A 29 10.62 8.17 2.45
N GLN A 30 10.77 8.45 1.16
CA GLN A 30 10.46 9.77 0.59
C GLN A 30 8.94 9.93 0.42
N THR A 31 8.33 10.84 1.19
CA THR A 31 6.88 10.98 1.37
C THR A 31 6.29 12.30 0.85
N ASP A 32 6.93 12.99 -0.09
CA ASP A 32 6.37 14.20 -0.73
C ASP A 32 4.94 14.01 -1.27
N ASN A 33 4.58 12.77 -1.61
CA ASN A 33 3.21 12.37 -1.92
C ASN A 33 2.89 11.03 -1.22
N GLU A 34 2.18 11.13 -0.10
CA GLU A 34 1.83 10.00 0.76
C GLU A 34 0.97 8.96 0.05
N LYS A 35 -0.03 9.40 -0.72
CA LYS A 35 -0.92 8.52 -1.49
C LYS A 35 -0.15 7.73 -2.56
N TYR A 36 0.79 8.36 -3.28
CA TYR A 36 1.65 7.66 -4.25
C TYR A 36 2.58 6.65 -3.55
N ALA A 37 3.25 7.08 -2.48
CA ALA A 37 4.18 6.23 -1.74
C ALA A 37 3.48 4.99 -1.18
N MET A 38 2.30 5.16 -0.58
CA MET A 38 1.50 4.05 -0.08
C MET A 38 1.06 3.11 -1.21
N ARG A 39 0.59 3.64 -2.35
CA ARG A 39 0.25 2.80 -3.51
C ARG A 39 1.43 1.95 -3.96
N CYS A 40 2.61 2.54 -4.15
CA CYS A 40 3.80 1.80 -4.55
C CYS A 40 4.18 0.70 -3.54
N TRP A 41 4.04 0.98 -2.24
CA TRP A 41 4.26 0.00 -1.21
C TRP A 41 3.23 -1.13 -1.24
N MET A 42 1.96 -0.83 -1.48
CA MET A 42 0.91 -1.85 -1.65
C MET A 42 1.16 -2.76 -2.87
N LEU A 43 1.73 -2.23 -3.95
CA LEU A 43 2.14 -3.07 -5.10
C LEU A 43 3.24 -4.07 -4.69
N ARG A 44 4.18 -3.66 -3.83
CA ARG A 44 5.20 -4.56 -3.27
C ARG A 44 4.60 -5.65 -2.37
N LEU A 45 3.46 -5.36 -1.73
CA LEU A 45 2.69 -6.34 -0.95
C LEU A 45 1.84 -7.29 -1.81
N GLY A 46 1.75 -7.07 -3.13
CA GLY A 46 0.99 -7.92 -4.05
C GLY A 46 -0.44 -7.45 -4.34
N PHE A 47 -0.81 -6.21 -4.00
CA PHE A 47 -2.12 -5.64 -4.34
C PHE A 47 -2.19 -5.22 -5.82
N ILE A 48 -2.05 -6.19 -6.73
CA ILE A 48 -1.98 -6.01 -8.19
C ILE A 48 -3.22 -6.62 -8.84
N GLY A 49 -3.81 -5.97 -9.84
CA GLY A 49 -5.03 -6.45 -10.50
C GLY A 49 -6.30 -5.73 -10.03
N ASP A 50 -7.41 -6.04 -10.70
CA ASP A 50 -8.72 -5.41 -10.46
C ASP A 50 -9.39 -5.94 -9.18
N GLU A 51 -9.05 -7.15 -8.76
CA GLU A 51 -9.56 -7.77 -7.53
C GLU A 51 -9.12 -7.02 -6.26
N PHE A 52 -8.05 -6.23 -6.34
CA PHE A 52 -7.56 -5.37 -5.27
C PHE A 52 -7.88 -3.88 -5.49
N ALA A 53 -8.61 -3.51 -6.55
CA ALA A 53 -8.93 -2.11 -6.83
C ALA A 53 -9.71 -1.47 -5.67
N THR A 54 -10.74 -2.16 -5.18
CA THR A 54 -11.54 -1.70 -4.02
C THR A 54 -10.69 -1.58 -2.76
N ALA A 55 -9.75 -2.50 -2.54
CA ALA A 55 -8.87 -2.45 -1.37
C ALA A 55 -7.89 -1.26 -1.45
N ARG A 56 -7.32 -1.00 -2.65
CA ARG A 56 -6.49 0.19 -2.90
C ARG A 56 -7.28 1.48 -2.68
N GLU A 57 -8.50 1.56 -3.18
CA GLU A 57 -9.36 2.73 -2.99
C GLU A 57 -9.61 2.99 -1.50
N ILE A 58 -10.06 1.97 -0.76
CA ILE A 58 -10.37 2.09 0.67
C ILE A 58 -9.14 2.52 1.47
N LEU A 59 -8.00 1.87 1.24
CA LEU A 59 -6.78 2.11 2.02
C LEU A 59 -6.12 3.45 1.68
N LEU A 60 -6.36 4.00 0.48
CA LEU A 60 -5.78 5.27 0.04
C LEU A 60 -6.73 6.46 0.19
N ARG A 61 -8.04 6.26 0.44
CA ARG A 61 -9.05 7.34 0.34
C ARG A 61 -8.75 8.57 1.21
N ASN A 62 -8.20 8.35 2.41
CA ASN A 62 -7.93 9.40 3.39
C ASN A 62 -6.53 10.03 3.26
N MET A 63 -5.74 9.63 2.26
CA MET A 63 -4.38 10.14 2.06
C MET A 63 -4.37 11.31 1.07
N GLU A 64 -3.54 12.31 1.34
CA GLU A 64 -3.36 13.45 0.46
C GLU A 64 -2.44 13.13 -0.73
N GLY A 65 -2.60 13.90 -1.82
CA GLY A 65 -1.80 13.76 -3.03
C GLY A 65 -2.43 12.91 -4.14
N ASN A 66 -1.60 12.57 -5.14
CA ASN A 66 -2.02 11.84 -6.34
C ASN A 66 -1.51 10.39 -6.31
N ALA A 67 -2.35 9.40 -6.61
CA ALA A 67 -1.93 7.99 -6.58
C ALA A 67 -1.05 7.57 -7.77
N SER A 68 -1.14 8.27 -8.89
CA SER A 68 -0.51 7.88 -10.17
C SER A 68 0.91 8.44 -10.33
N TRP A 69 1.19 9.62 -9.79
CA TRP A 69 2.46 10.33 -9.99
C TRP A 69 3.09 10.78 -8.68
N ARG A 70 4.41 10.64 -8.56
CA ARG A 70 5.18 11.10 -7.39
C ARG A 70 5.15 12.63 -7.29
N ASN A 71 5.44 13.31 -8.39
CA ASN A 71 5.41 14.76 -8.54
C ASN A 71 4.42 15.11 -9.67
N LYS A 72 3.88 16.33 -9.66
CA LYS A 72 3.13 16.86 -10.82
C LYS A 72 4.04 17.03 -12.03
#